data_AF-B8CM19-F1
#
_entry.id   AF-B8CM19-F1
#
_cell.length_a   1.000
_cell.length_b   1.000
_cell.length_c   1.000
_cell.angle_alpha   90.00
_cell.angle_beta   90.00
_cell.angle_gamma   90.00
#
_symmetry.space_group_name_H-M   'P 1'
#
loop_
_entity.id
_entity.type
_entity.pdbx_description
1 polymer ?
#
loop_
_entity_poly.entity_id
_entity_poly.type
_entity_poly.pdbx_seq_one_letter_code
_entity_poly.pdbx_strand_id
1 'polypeptide(L)'
;MEQLTKHDTILWINHAITYFKSIGKTQKDMAKQLGLEESRVSEMKGGNGIISPNLMAKIVEYCGAPRRNSGRYEEVELYDDLHSFFDSFKSVTANRFHRKLLKLAKNDDFYHHFLNLVSTSNQDYKADKSAIETQMNELLSSEEYLEICRKYSDITRLNDKYSDDSREMFQLRDELFRCVSKEKPMWSPASRDGYRVLKIGGLQIEELAVFKLLFLYSKLIQWDIDFQFGEHTTQNIQPEVSIEPVVLTGKRILIMKSHSLESAQVTSGVYELFGKNKNHFQFSEYHQLGLKPEQYMPDYWKDARCELYLSDNMNYHFMIQLSQKSIMEWASIDEDSLSEQKYFGDIGPDDRLIVIRNISSLRLYECIEEIRKWFALPSDSLFELKQEIAKAGGYVPGARVLL
;
A
#
# COMPACT_ATOMS: atom_id res chain seq x y z
N MET A 1 -26.05 6.11 -8.15
CA MET A 1 -25.95 4.93 -9.04
C MET A 1 -25.19 5.37 -10.27
N GLU A 2 -24.01 4.80 -10.50
CA GLU A 2 -23.24 5.05 -11.73
C GLU A 2 -24.04 4.69 -12.98
N GLN A 3 -23.82 5.43 -14.06
CA GLN A 3 -24.39 5.11 -15.36
C GLN A 3 -23.73 3.83 -15.89
N LEU A 4 -24.55 2.81 -16.17
CA LEU A 4 -24.11 1.57 -16.81
C LEU A 4 -23.39 1.89 -18.13
N THR A 5 -22.30 1.18 -18.40
CA THR A 5 -21.54 1.38 -19.63
C THR A 5 -22.33 0.86 -20.84
N LYS A 6 -21.89 1.27 -22.04
CA LYS A 6 -22.40 0.70 -23.30
C LYS A 6 -22.29 -0.83 -23.31
N HIS A 7 -21.20 -1.36 -22.76
CA HIS A 7 -20.96 -2.80 -22.66
C HIS A 7 -21.97 -3.48 -21.73
N ASP A 8 -22.24 -2.89 -20.56
CA ASP A 8 -23.25 -3.41 -19.64
C ASP A 8 -24.63 -3.47 -20.30
N THR A 9 -25.02 -2.42 -21.03
CA THR A 9 -26.31 -2.38 -21.74
C THR A 9 -26.45 -3.54 -22.72
N ILE A 10 -25.40 -3.80 -23.51
CA ILE A 10 -25.36 -4.92 -24.46
C ILE A 10 -25.43 -6.26 -23.72
N LEU A 11 -24.67 -6.41 -22.63
CA LEU A 11 -24.58 -7.64 -21.84
C LEU A 11 -25.93 -8.03 -21.23
N TRP A 12 -26.58 -7.09 -20.55
CA TRP A 12 -27.87 -7.30 -19.92
C TRP A 12 -28.97 -7.66 -20.93
N ILE A 13 -29.02 -6.97 -22.09
CA ILE A 13 -30.01 -7.27 -23.13
C ILE A 13 -29.70 -8.59 -23.83
N ASN A 14 -28.43 -8.89 -24.15
CA ASN A 14 -28.09 -10.17 -24.77
C ASN A 14 -28.31 -11.35 -23.84
N HIS A 15 -28.12 -11.19 -22.53
CA HIS A 15 -28.49 -12.20 -21.53
C HIS A 15 -29.99 -12.48 -21.54
N ALA A 16 -30.82 -11.43 -21.48
CA ALA A 16 -32.26 -11.58 -21.58
C ALA A 16 -32.69 -12.24 -22.90
N ILE A 17 -32.09 -11.85 -24.04
CA ILE A 17 -32.36 -12.46 -25.35
C ILE A 17 -31.99 -13.95 -25.33
N THR A 18 -30.85 -14.31 -24.73
CA THR A 18 -30.36 -15.69 -24.67
C THR A 18 -31.28 -16.56 -23.81
N TYR A 19 -31.70 -16.07 -22.64
CA TYR A 19 -32.67 -16.74 -21.80
C TYR A 19 -34.01 -16.94 -22.50
N PHE A 20 -34.57 -15.90 -23.12
CA PHE A 20 -35.86 -16.02 -23.81
C PHE A 20 -35.79 -16.98 -24.99
N LYS A 21 -34.67 -16.99 -25.73
CA LYS A 21 -34.42 -17.99 -26.78
C LYS A 21 -34.35 -19.41 -26.23
N SER A 22 -33.74 -19.64 -25.07
CA SER A 22 -33.60 -20.99 -24.50
C SER A 22 -34.95 -21.60 -24.08
N ILE A 23 -35.94 -20.76 -23.75
CA ILE A 23 -37.32 -21.16 -23.48
C ILE A 23 -38.24 -21.06 -24.72
N GLY A 24 -37.68 -20.93 -25.92
CA GLY A 24 -38.43 -20.91 -27.18
C GLY A 24 -39.22 -19.63 -27.47
N LYS A 25 -38.93 -18.53 -26.76
CA LYS A 25 -39.61 -17.23 -26.94
C LYS A 25 -38.81 -16.30 -27.87
N THR A 26 -39.53 -15.39 -28.51
CA THR A 26 -38.94 -14.38 -29.42
C THR A 26 -38.51 -13.12 -28.68
N GLN A 27 -37.72 -12.26 -29.34
CA GLN A 27 -37.36 -10.94 -28.80
C GLN A 27 -38.58 -10.04 -28.59
N LYS A 28 -39.65 -10.24 -29.36
CA LYS A 28 -40.94 -9.56 -29.20
C LYS A 28 -41.64 -9.98 -27.91
N ASP A 29 -41.63 -11.28 -27.60
CA ASP A 29 -42.16 -11.80 -26.35
C ASP A 29 -41.37 -11.30 -25.14
N MET A 30 -40.04 -11.21 -25.28
CA MET A 30 -39.15 -10.61 -24.29
C MET A 30 -39.48 -9.13 -24.06
N ALA A 31 -39.60 -8.34 -25.13
CA ALA A 31 -39.94 -6.92 -25.04
C ALA A 31 -41.25 -6.73 -24.26
N LYS A 32 -42.28 -7.52 -24.60
CA LYS A 32 -43.57 -7.50 -23.91
C LYS A 32 -43.47 -7.88 -22.43
N GLN A 33 -42.72 -8.92 -22.07
CA GLN A 33 -42.56 -9.35 -20.67
C GLN A 33 -41.73 -8.36 -19.84
N LEU A 34 -40.70 -7.75 -20.42
CA LEU A 34 -39.86 -6.78 -19.72
C LEU A 34 -40.46 -5.36 -19.70
N GLY A 35 -41.52 -5.11 -20.49
CA GLY A 35 -42.15 -3.80 -20.62
C GLY A 35 -41.32 -2.83 -21.47
N LEU A 36 -40.69 -3.34 -22.52
CA LEU A 36 -39.93 -2.61 -23.52
C LEU A 36 -40.66 -2.57 -24.86
N GLU A 37 -40.39 -1.55 -25.66
CA GLU A 37 -40.74 -1.57 -27.08
C GLU A 37 -39.77 -2.47 -27.86
N GLU A 38 -40.25 -3.13 -28.93
CA GLU A 38 -39.42 -4.00 -29.78
C GLU A 38 -38.25 -3.24 -30.43
N SER A 39 -38.48 -1.97 -30.79
CA SER A 39 -37.47 -1.04 -31.31
C SER A 39 -36.33 -0.84 -30.31
N ARG A 40 -36.66 -0.62 -29.02
CA ARG A 40 -35.70 -0.43 -27.93
C ARG A 40 -34.81 -1.65 -27.71
N VAL A 41 -35.32 -2.87 -27.89
CA VAL A 41 -34.50 -4.09 -27.80
C VAL A 41 -33.40 -4.08 -28.87
N SER A 42 -33.74 -3.67 -30.09
CA SER A 42 -32.79 -3.64 -31.21
C SER A 42 -31.74 -2.55 -31.03
N GLU A 43 -32.13 -1.38 -30.51
CA GLU A 43 -31.20 -0.29 -30.17
C GLU A 43 -30.23 -0.70 -29.06
N MET A 44 -30.76 -1.22 -27.95
CA MET A 44 -29.95 -1.59 -26.79
C MET A 44 -29.02 -2.77 -27.07
N LYS A 45 -29.38 -3.65 -28.01
CA LYS A 45 -28.49 -4.71 -28.50
C LYS A 45 -27.23 -4.17 -29.18
N GLY A 46 -27.30 -2.99 -29.80
CA GLY A 46 -26.15 -2.25 -30.33
C GLY A 46 -25.46 -1.34 -29.31
N GLY A 47 -25.94 -1.34 -28.06
CA GLY A 47 -25.46 -0.49 -26.98
C GLY A 47 -25.96 0.95 -27.04
N ASN A 48 -26.95 1.23 -27.89
CA ASN A 48 -27.62 2.52 -27.94
C ASN A 48 -28.85 2.45 -27.03
N GLY A 49 -28.78 3.11 -25.87
CA GLY A 49 -29.87 3.11 -24.89
C GLY A 49 -29.36 3.08 -23.46
N ILE A 50 -30.28 3.25 -22.50
CA ILE A 50 -29.98 3.21 -21.08
C ILE A 50 -30.85 2.14 -20.45
N ILE A 51 -30.23 1.18 -19.77
CA ILE A 51 -30.95 0.24 -18.93
C ILE A 51 -31.28 0.93 -17.62
N SER A 52 -32.57 1.05 -17.32
CA SER A 52 -33.03 1.58 -16.04
C SER A 52 -32.89 0.51 -14.94
N PRO A 53 -32.75 0.92 -13.66
CA PRO A 53 -32.74 -0.01 -12.53
C PRO A 53 -33.97 -0.92 -12.48
N ASN A 54 -35.15 -0.41 -12.82
CA ASN A 54 -36.38 -1.21 -12.91
C ASN A 54 -36.30 -2.29 -14.00
N LEU A 55 -35.65 -1.99 -15.12
CA LEU A 55 -35.45 -2.98 -16.18
C LEU A 55 -34.45 -4.06 -15.75
N MET A 56 -33.36 -3.70 -15.08
CA MET A 56 -32.44 -4.69 -14.47
C MET A 56 -33.17 -5.60 -13.50
N ALA A 57 -33.95 -5.03 -12.58
CA ALA A 57 -34.69 -5.82 -11.59
C ALA A 57 -35.60 -6.86 -12.26
N LYS A 58 -36.33 -6.46 -13.31
CA LYS A 58 -37.13 -7.40 -14.11
C LYS A 58 -36.28 -8.45 -14.82
N ILE A 59 -35.16 -8.07 -15.43
CA ILE A 59 -34.26 -9.04 -16.07
C ILE A 59 -33.72 -10.04 -15.04
N VAL A 60 -33.35 -9.59 -13.83
CA VAL A 60 -32.92 -10.49 -12.74
C VAL A 60 -34.05 -11.43 -12.32
N GLU A 61 -35.26 -10.90 -12.14
CA GLU A 61 -36.44 -11.67 -11.72
C GLU A 61 -36.79 -12.78 -12.73
N TYR A 62 -36.75 -12.48 -14.04
CA TYR A 62 -37.12 -13.43 -15.08
C TYR A 62 -35.97 -14.32 -15.56
N CYS A 63 -34.78 -13.76 -15.71
CA CYS A 63 -33.65 -14.39 -16.40
C CYS A 63 -32.49 -14.74 -15.47
N GLY A 64 -32.55 -14.33 -14.19
CA GLY A 64 -31.37 -14.23 -13.33
C GLY A 64 -30.48 -13.05 -13.76
N ALA A 65 -29.55 -12.64 -12.88
CA ALA A 65 -28.55 -11.65 -13.25
C ALA A 65 -27.64 -12.20 -14.38
N PRO A 66 -27.27 -11.38 -15.37
CA PRO A 66 -26.31 -11.81 -16.36
C PRO A 66 -25.02 -12.23 -15.67
N ARG A 67 -24.52 -13.42 -16.04
CA ARG A 67 -23.22 -13.88 -15.56
C ARG A 67 -22.18 -12.89 -16.10
N ARG A 68 -21.59 -12.09 -15.21
CA ARG A 68 -20.39 -11.32 -15.55
C ARG A 68 -19.22 -12.30 -15.70
N ASN A 69 -18.24 -11.93 -16.50
CA ASN A 69 -17.00 -12.70 -16.58
C ASN A 69 -16.42 -12.83 -15.16
N SER A 70 -15.88 -14.01 -14.85
CA SER A 70 -15.17 -14.21 -13.59
C SER A 70 -14.07 -13.17 -13.47
N GLY A 71 -13.94 -12.60 -12.28
CA GLY A 71 -12.96 -11.56 -12.00
C GLY A 71 -12.55 -11.58 -10.55
N ARG A 72 -11.41 -10.98 -10.29
CA ARG A 72 -10.83 -10.82 -8.96
C ARG A 72 -11.28 -9.47 -8.39
N TYR A 73 -12.02 -9.51 -7.28
CA TYR A 73 -12.39 -8.30 -6.55
C TYR A 73 -11.27 -7.91 -5.61
N GLU A 74 -10.89 -6.63 -5.61
CA GLU A 74 -9.91 -6.05 -4.69
C GLU A 74 -10.26 -4.61 -4.34
N GLU A 75 -9.78 -4.16 -3.19
CA GLU A 75 -9.78 -2.75 -2.79
C GLU A 75 -8.38 -2.18 -3.01
N VAL A 76 -8.21 -1.25 -3.95
CA VAL A 76 -6.90 -0.87 -4.51
C VAL A 76 -6.70 0.64 -4.57
N GLU A 77 -5.44 1.06 -4.54
CA GLU A 77 -5.04 2.37 -5.05
C GLU A 77 -5.07 2.33 -6.59
N LEU A 78 -5.92 3.15 -7.20
CA LEU A 78 -6.15 3.12 -8.65
C LEU A 78 -5.39 4.25 -9.35
N TYR A 79 -4.60 3.89 -10.37
CA TYR A 79 -3.79 4.82 -11.16
C TYR A 79 -4.08 4.66 -12.65
N ASP A 80 -4.05 5.77 -13.37
CA ASP A 80 -4.24 5.80 -14.83
C ASP A 80 -2.97 5.42 -15.59
N ASP A 81 -1.80 5.64 -15.00
CA ASP A 81 -0.52 5.35 -15.63
C ASP A 81 0.61 5.17 -14.61
N LEU A 82 1.74 4.63 -15.06
CA LEU A 82 2.92 4.39 -14.24
C LEU A 82 3.57 5.66 -13.69
N HIS A 83 3.50 6.77 -14.42
CA HIS A 83 4.14 8.01 -14.02
C HIS A 83 3.43 8.63 -12.82
N SER A 84 2.10 8.69 -12.85
CA SER A 84 1.28 9.13 -11.72
C SER A 84 1.52 8.28 -10.47
N PHE A 85 1.69 6.96 -10.65
CA PHE A 85 2.04 6.05 -9.56
C PHE A 85 3.44 6.34 -8.99
N PHE A 86 4.48 6.41 -9.84
CA PHE A 86 5.85 6.63 -9.40
C PHE A 86 6.04 7.99 -8.73
N ASP A 87 5.43 9.06 -9.28
CA ASP A 87 5.55 10.42 -8.77
C ASP A 87 4.88 10.58 -7.40
N SER A 88 3.72 9.94 -7.21
CA SER A 88 2.98 9.99 -5.93
C SER A 88 3.46 8.95 -4.91
N PHE A 89 4.35 8.01 -5.29
CA PHE A 89 4.70 6.87 -4.44
C PHE A 89 5.17 7.31 -3.04
N LYS A 90 6.06 8.31 -2.98
CA LYS A 90 6.67 8.79 -1.72
C LYS A 90 5.65 9.51 -0.84
N SER A 91 4.87 10.43 -1.41
CA SER A 91 3.86 11.20 -0.66
C SER A 91 2.77 10.27 -0.14
N VAL A 92 2.25 9.35 -0.95
CA VAL A 92 1.27 8.36 -0.52
C VAL A 92 1.82 7.43 0.56
N THR A 93 3.06 6.95 0.41
CA THR A 93 3.69 6.10 1.43
C THR A 93 3.82 6.84 2.76
N ALA A 94 4.26 8.08 2.69
CA ALA A 94 4.35 8.89 3.88
C ALA A 94 2.95 9.09 4.49
N ASN A 95 1.92 9.35 3.68
CA ASN A 95 0.56 9.69 4.12
C ASN A 95 -0.01 8.53 4.92
N ARG A 96 0.19 7.32 4.37
CA ARG A 96 -0.18 6.07 5.01
C ARG A 96 0.50 5.92 6.37
N PHE A 97 1.80 6.18 6.46
CA PHE A 97 2.54 6.08 7.72
C PHE A 97 2.12 7.14 8.75
N HIS A 98 1.91 8.39 8.33
CA HIS A 98 1.47 9.47 9.22
C HIS A 98 0.10 9.19 9.83
N ARG A 99 -0.82 8.61 9.04
CA ARG A 99 -2.11 8.12 9.54
C ARG A 99 -1.94 7.01 10.59
N LYS A 100 -0.94 6.13 10.44
CA LYS A 100 -0.60 5.12 11.47
C LYS A 100 -0.11 5.80 12.76
N LEU A 101 0.81 6.76 12.68
CA LEU A 101 1.30 7.51 13.85
C LEU A 101 0.18 8.25 14.59
N LEU A 102 -0.71 8.93 13.86
CA LEU A 102 -1.87 9.60 14.48
C LEU A 102 -2.82 8.60 15.15
N LYS A 103 -3.04 7.43 14.55
CA LYS A 103 -3.86 6.37 15.17
C LYS A 103 -3.20 5.82 16.42
N LEU A 104 -1.87 5.70 16.40
CA LEU A 104 -1.07 5.22 17.52
C LEU A 104 -1.10 6.22 18.69
N ALA A 105 -0.92 7.51 18.42
CA ALA A 105 -1.02 8.57 19.44
C ALA A 105 -2.40 8.68 20.11
N LYS A 106 -3.47 8.20 19.44
CA LYS A 106 -4.84 8.13 19.98
C LYS A 106 -5.13 6.85 20.78
N ASN A 107 -4.22 5.90 20.81
CA ASN A 107 -4.37 4.70 21.63
C ASN A 107 -3.88 5.03 23.04
N ASP A 108 -4.80 5.09 24.01
CA ASP A 108 -4.50 5.48 25.39
C ASP A 108 -3.42 4.61 26.04
N ASP A 109 -3.46 3.29 25.84
CA ASP A 109 -2.49 2.36 26.42
C ASP A 109 -1.08 2.62 25.89
N PHE A 110 -0.96 2.76 24.56
CA PHE A 110 0.30 3.16 23.94
C PHE A 110 0.74 4.53 24.42
N TYR A 111 -0.18 5.50 24.44
CA TYR A 111 0.14 6.88 24.70
C TYR A 111 0.68 7.06 26.11
N HIS A 112 0.02 6.45 27.10
CA HIS A 112 0.50 6.44 28.48
C HIS A 112 1.83 5.71 28.61
N HIS A 113 2.00 4.56 27.97
CA HIS A 113 3.28 3.86 28.01
C HIS A 113 4.42 4.68 27.37
N PHE A 114 4.16 5.34 26.25
CA PHE A 114 5.13 6.20 25.58
C PHE A 114 5.54 7.38 26.47
N LEU A 115 4.59 8.03 27.15
CA LEU A 115 4.89 9.09 28.12
C LEU A 115 5.73 8.58 29.30
N ASN A 116 5.56 7.33 29.74
CA ASN A 116 6.40 6.76 30.82
C ASN A 116 7.86 6.62 30.40
N LEU A 117 8.10 6.31 29.12
CA LEU A 117 9.43 6.13 28.56
C LEU A 117 10.13 7.46 28.25
N VAL A 118 9.36 8.55 28.23
CA VAL A 118 9.84 9.92 28.03
C VAL A 118 9.74 10.64 29.38
N SER A 119 10.74 10.45 30.25
CA SER A 119 10.69 10.97 31.62
C SER A 119 11.28 12.37 31.73
N THR A 120 10.88 13.12 32.77
CA THR A 120 11.57 14.35 33.18
C THR A 120 12.60 14.03 34.26
N SER A 121 13.62 14.89 34.38
CA SER A 121 14.72 14.69 35.34
C SER A 121 14.33 14.57 36.83
N ASN A 122 13.06 14.84 37.16
CA ASN A 122 12.46 14.67 38.46
C ASN A 122 10.99 14.25 38.25
N GLN A 123 10.57 13.08 38.74
CA GLN A 123 9.17 12.70 39.09
C GLN A 123 8.31 11.83 38.14
N ASP A 124 7.21 11.32 38.74
CA ASP A 124 6.18 10.39 38.26
C ASP A 124 5.33 10.99 37.13
N TYR A 125 5.29 10.34 35.96
CA TYR A 125 4.56 10.81 34.76
C TYR A 125 3.09 11.14 35.02
N LYS A 126 2.44 10.51 36.01
CA LYS A 126 1.03 10.76 36.32
C LYS A 126 0.81 12.16 36.92
N ALA A 127 1.80 12.72 37.60
CA ALA A 127 1.74 14.07 38.14
C ALA A 127 2.06 15.13 37.08
N ASP A 128 2.91 14.80 36.10
CA ASP A 128 3.52 15.76 35.18
C ASP A 128 3.16 15.56 33.70
N LYS A 129 2.11 14.79 33.40
CA LYS A 129 1.65 14.50 32.02
C LYS A 129 1.64 15.74 31.12
N SER A 130 1.00 16.83 31.55
CA SER A 130 0.89 18.05 30.76
C SER A 130 2.24 18.76 30.54
N ALA A 131 3.16 18.65 31.50
CA ALA A 131 4.51 19.20 31.38
C ALA A 131 5.34 18.39 30.36
N ILE A 132 5.24 17.06 30.39
CA ILE A 132 5.89 16.17 29.42
C ILE A 132 5.38 16.45 28.01
N GLU A 133 4.05 16.53 27.83
CA GLU A 133 3.41 16.87 26.56
C GLU A 133 3.92 18.20 25.99
N THR A 134 3.96 19.24 26.83
CA THR A 134 4.46 20.57 26.45
C THR A 134 5.92 20.50 26.00
N GLN A 135 6.78 19.85 26.78
CA GLN A 135 8.20 19.70 26.46
C GLN A 135 8.42 18.88 25.19
N MET A 136 7.61 17.85 24.92
CA MET A 136 7.68 17.10 23.68
C MET A 136 7.30 17.95 22.47
N ASN A 137 6.21 18.73 22.56
CA ASN A 137 5.77 19.60 21.49
C ASN A 137 6.81 20.70 21.19
N GLU A 138 7.39 21.31 22.24
CA GLU A 138 8.47 22.28 22.11
C GLU A 138 9.73 21.65 21.50
N LEU A 139 10.12 20.46 21.95
CA LEU A 139 11.27 19.72 21.43
C LEU A 139 11.12 19.46 19.93
N LEU A 140 9.96 18.93 19.51
CA LEU A 140 9.71 18.56 18.12
C LEU A 140 9.67 19.76 17.16
N SER A 141 9.41 20.95 17.70
CA SER A 141 9.43 22.21 16.96
C SER A 141 10.78 22.92 17.04
N SER A 142 11.72 22.43 17.84
CA SER A 142 13.01 23.10 18.07
C SER A 142 14.02 22.83 16.95
N GLU A 143 14.63 23.89 16.42
CA GLU A 143 15.67 23.77 15.38
C GLU A 143 16.87 22.91 15.83
N GLU A 144 17.21 22.94 17.12
CA GLU A 144 18.26 22.09 17.69
C GLU A 144 17.94 20.60 17.53
N TYR A 145 16.71 20.20 17.86
CA TYR A 145 16.27 18.82 17.68
C TYR A 145 16.17 18.43 16.21
N LEU A 146 15.68 19.34 15.36
CA LEU A 146 15.56 19.07 13.93
C LEU A 146 16.93 18.89 13.26
N GLU A 147 17.96 19.62 13.70
CA GLU A 147 19.34 19.40 13.26
C GLU A 147 19.85 18.00 13.67
N ILE A 148 19.55 17.55 14.89
CA ILE A 148 19.88 16.19 15.35
C ILE A 148 19.17 15.14 14.48
N CYS A 149 17.90 15.36 14.16
CA CYS A 149 17.11 14.50 13.27
C CYS A 149 17.69 14.46 11.85
N ARG A 150 18.16 15.59 11.32
CA ARG A 150 18.82 15.65 10.00
C ARG A 150 20.10 14.82 9.98
N LYS A 151 20.98 15.00 10.97
CA LYS A 151 22.20 14.19 11.13
C LYS A 151 21.89 12.70 11.28
N TYR A 152 20.88 12.36 12.08
CA TYR A 152 20.43 10.98 12.23
C TYR A 152 20.02 10.37 10.88
N SER A 153 19.18 11.09 10.13
CA SER A 153 18.74 10.68 8.79
C SER A 153 19.93 10.46 7.85
N ASP A 154 20.87 11.40 7.80
CA ASP A 154 22.04 11.29 6.91
C ASP A 154 22.91 10.07 7.23
N ILE A 155 23.15 9.80 8.52
CA ILE A 155 23.96 8.64 8.92
C ILE A 155 23.22 7.32 8.62
N THR A 156 21.90 7.26 8.85
CA THR A 156 21.11 6.06 8.52
C THR A 156 21.03 5.80 7.02
N ARG A 157 21.10 6.85 6.17
CA ARG A 157 21.15 6.72 4.71
C ARG A 157 22.50 6.21 4.19
N LEU A 158 23.60 6.64 4.81
CA LEU A 158 24.96 6.32 4.34
C LEU A 158 25.43 4.90 4.71
N ASN A 159 24.78 4.23 5.66
CA ASN A 159 25.26 2.97 6.22
C ASN A 159 24.54 1.73 5.68
N ASP A 160 24.92 1.31 4.47
CA ASP A 160 24.50 0.05 3.87
C ASP A 160 25.20 -1.19 4.45
N LYS A 161 26.29 -1.03 5.21
CA LYS A 161 27.19 -2.14 5.58
C LYS A 161 27.08 -2.67 7.01
N TYR A 162 26.23 -2.09 7.84
CA TYR A 162 26.30 -2.34 9.29
C TYR A 162 25.02 -2.95 9.86
N SER A 163 25.18 -3.86 10.82
CA SER A 163 24.11 -4.36 11.71
C SER A 163 23.95 -3.39 12.89
N ASP A 164 22.82 -3.43 13.62
CA ASP A 164 22.63 -2.57 14.82
C ASP A 164 23.68 -2.80 15.93
N ASP A 165 24.35 -3.95 15.93
CA ASP A 165 25.43 -4.30 16.85
C ASP A 165 26.82 -3.83 16.39
N SER A 166 26.91 -3.09 15.28
CA SER A 166 28.20 -2.63 14.78
C SER A 166 28.80 -1.53 15.66
N ARG A 167 30.13 -1.49 15.70
CA ARG A 167 30.92 -0.43 16.35
C ARG A 167 30.54 0.96 15.83
N GLU A 168 30.10 1.08 14.57
CA GLU A 168 29.61 2.33 13.99
C GLU A 168 28.21 2.74 14.51
N MET A 169 27.31 1.82 14.86
CA MET A 169 26.04 2.16 15.53
C MET A 169 26.25 2.60 16.98
N PHE A 170 27.26 2.04 17.64
CA PHE A 170 27.77 2.58 18.90
C PHE A 170 28.37 3.98 18.72
N GLN A 171 29.10 4.22 17.62
CA GLN A 171 29.61 5.55 17.29
C GLN A 171 28.50 6.53 16.92
N LEU A 172 27.44 6.09 16.23
CA LEU A 172 26.25 6.89 15.91
C LEU A 172 25.51 7.26 17.20
N ARG A 173 25.34 6.30 18.11
CA ARG A 173 24.86 6.60 19.47
C ARG A 173 25.78 7.64 20.09
N ASP A 174 27.09 7.39 20.16
CA ASP A 174 28.07 8.34 20.73
C ASP A 174 28.07 9.72 20.03
N GLU A 175 27.77 9.80 18.74
CA GLU A 175 27.77 11.01 17.93
C GLU A 175 26.45 11.77 18.09
N LEU A 176 25.31 11.09 18.12
CA LEU A 176 24.02 11.65 18.55
C LEU A 176 24.14 12.21 19.98
N PHE A 177 24.65 11.41 20.92
CA PHE A 177 24.88 11.82 22.31
C PHE A 177 25.85 13.01 22.41
N ARG A 178 26.91 13.06 21.59
CA ARG A 178 27.84 14.20 21.51
C ARG A 178 27.22 15.43 20.84
N CYS A 179 26.29 15.28 19.89
CA CYS A 179 25.61 16.40 19.25
C CYS A 179 24.62 17.09 20.19
N VAL A 180 24.03 16.34 21.13
CA VAL A 180 23.01 16.84 22.06
C VAL A 180 23.62 17.40 23.35
N SER A 181 24.78 16.90 23.78
CA SER A 181 25.48 17.42 24.97
C SER A 181 26.58 18.41 24.59
N LYS A 182 26.43 19.70 24.95
CA LYS A 182 27.54 20.68 24.92
C LYS A 182 28.66 20.32 25.91
N GLU A 183 28.38 19.42 26.84
CA GLU A 183 29.34 18.87 27.79
C GLU A 183 29.94 17.58 27.21
N LYS A 184 31.25 17.35 27.42
CA LYS A 184 31.84 16.03 27.16
C LYS A 184 30.97 14.98 27.85
N PRO A 185 30.56 13.88 27.19
CA PRO A 185 29.86 12.80 27.87
C PRO A 185 30.72 12.36 29.05
N MET A 186 30.23 12.58 30.27
CA MET A 186 30.93 12.20 31.48
C MET A 186 30.77 10.69 31.61
N TRP A 187 31.78 9.95 31.15
CA TRP A 187 31.86 8.50 31.31
C TRP A 187 31.89 8.19 32.81
N SER A 188 30.78 7.70 33.35
CA SER A 188 30.76 7.06 34.66
C SER A 188 30.85 5.54 34.45
N PRO A 189 32.00 4.90 34.72
CA PRO A 189 32.12 3.45 34.71
C PRO A 189 31.54 2.91 36.03
N ALA A 190 30.22 2.84 36.16
CA ALA A 190 29.61 2.31 37.38
C ALA A 190 28.21 1.72 37.18
N SER A 191 28.06 0.78 36.25
CA SER A 191 27.19 -0.39 36.41
C SER A 191 27.54 -1.39 35.31
N ARG A 192 27.44 -2.70 35.59
CA ARG A 192 27.62 -3.75 34.57
C ARG A 192 26.50 -3.75 33.51
N ASP A 193 25.49 -2.89 33.65
CA ASP A 193 24.32 -2.73 32.78
C ASP A 193 24.19 -1.28 32.27
N GLY A 194 25.26 -0.70 31.71
CA GLY A 194 25.38 0.73 31.39
C GLY A 194 24.39 1.29 30.35
N TYR A 195 23.15 1.58 30.75
CA TYR A 195 22.18 2.35 29.97
C TYR A 195 22.56 3.84 29.96
N ARG A 196 22.49 4.47 28.77
CA ARG A 196 22.86 5.86 28.54
C ARG A 196 21.59 6.70 28.37
N VAL A 197 21.46 7.76 29.16
CA VAL A 197 20.30 8.65 29.12
C VAL A 197 20.58 9.88 28.26
N LEU A 198 19.74 10.12 27.25
CA LEU A 198 19.79 11.31 26.39
C LEU A 198 18.95 12.40 27.03
N LYS A 199 19.58 13.52 27.40
CA LYS A 199 18.87 14.68 27.96
C LYS A 199 18.72 15.75 26.90
N ILE A 200 17.48 16.10 26.54
CA ILE A 200 17.20 17.08 25.49
C ILE A 200 15.86 17.78 25.74
N GLY A 201 15.82 19.11 25.62
CA GLY A 201 14.56 19.88 25.79
C GLY A 201 13.86 19.65 27.14
N GLY A 202 14.60 19.36 28.21
CA GLY A 202 14.04 19.02 29.53
C GLY A 202 13.64 17.55 29.72
N LEU A 203 13.62 16.78 28.63
CA LEU A 203 13.28 15.35 28.61
C LEU A 203 14.50 14.46 28.79
N GLN A 204 14.27 13.27 29.32
CA GLN A 204 15.22 12.17 29.45
C GLN A 204 14.73 10.98 28.63
N ILE A 205 15.59 10.51 27.72
CA ILE A 205 15.29 9.38 26.84
C ILE A 205 16.34 8.30 27.08
N GLU A 206 15.92 7.18 27.64
CA GLU A 206 16.83 6.09 28.03
C GLU A 206 16.99 5.03 26.91
N GLU A 207 16.03 4.99 25.98
CA GLU A 207 16.00 4.01 24.89
C GLU A 207 16.14 4.66 23.51
N LEU A 208 16.98 4.06 22.66
CA LEU A 208 17.10 4.48 21.25
C LEU A 208 15.77 4.36 20.50
N ALA A 209 14.93 3.39 20.85
CA ALA A 209 13.64 3.17 20.21
C ALA A 209 12.68 4.35 20.46
N VAL A 210 12.70 4.93 21.67
CA VAL A 210 11.95 6.14 22.03
C VAL A 210 12.43 7.35 21.23
N PHE A 211 13.75 7.53 21.10
CA PHE A 211 14.31 8.57 20.23
C PHE A 211 13.87 8.41 18.77
N LYS A 212 13.91 7.19 18.23
CA LYS A 212 13.46 6.91 16.85
C LYS A 212 11.99 7.26 16.67
N LEU A 213 11.14 6.96 17.65
CA LEU A 213 9.73 7.30 17.59
C LEU A 213 9.51 8.81 17.62
N LEU A 214 10.22 9.54 18.47
CA LEU A 214 10.22 11.01 18.46
C LEU A 214 10.71 11.58 17.13
N PHE A 215 11.74 10.98 16.51
CA PHE A 215 12.19 11.33 15.17
C PHE A 215 11.09 11.12 14.12
N LEU A 216 10.32 10.02 14.21
CA LEU A 216 9.20 9.77 13.30
C LEU A 216 8.05 10.77 13.52
N TYR A 217 7.77 11.16 14.77
CA TYR A 217 6.84 12.25 15.07
C TYR A 217 7.34 13.62 14.60
N SER A 218 8.65 13.85 14.57
CA SER A 218 9.22 15.07 14.00
C SER A 218 8.96 15.14 12.50
N LYS A 219 8.97 14.00 11.79
CA LYS A 219 8.58 13.92 10.38
C LYS A 219 7.09 14.20 10.18
N LEU A 220 6.24 13.76 11.10
CA LEU A 220 4.81 14.09 11.12
C LEU A 220 4.58 15.60 11.18
N ILE A 221 5.22 16.28 12.12
CA ILE A 221 5.07 17.73 12.31
C ILE A 221 5.69 18.52 11.15
N GLN A 222 6.85 18.10 10.64
CA GLN A 222 7.49 18.74 9.47
C GLN A 222 6.65 18.65 8.20
N TRP A 223 5.72 17.70 8.12
CA TRP A 223 4.82 17.58 6.98
C TRP A 223 3.51 18.37 7.18
N ASP A 224 3.59 19.47 7.94
CA ASP A 224 2.54 20.50 8.00
C ASP A 224 1.21 19.96 8.54
N ILE A 225 1.31 19.16 9.60
CA ILE A 225 0.15 18.72 10.38
C ILE A 225 0.25 19.45 11.72
N ASP A 226 -0.82 20.12 12.12
CA ASP A 226 -0.96 20.81 13.42
C ASP A 226 -0.94 19.85 14.63
N PHE A 227 -0.24 18.72 14.54
CA PHE A 227 -0.22 17.68 15.55
C PHE A 227 0.50 18.16 16.81
N GLN A 228 -0.18 18.02 17.95
CA GLN A 228 0.39 18.23 19.27
C GLN A 228 0.02 17.07 20.19
N PHE A 229 0.99 16.61 20.97
CA PHE A 229 0.72 15.71 22.09
C PHE A 229 -0.16 16.40 23.13
N GLY A 230 -1.09 15.64 23.72
CA GLY A 230 -2.06 16.15 24.69
C GLY A 230 -3.32 16.75 24.06
N GLU A 231 -3.32 17.04 22.76
CA GLU A 231 -4.53 17.46 22.07
C GLU A 231 -5.41 16.28 21.66
N HIS A 232 -6.67 16.30 22.11
CA HIS A 232 -7.70 15.34 21.68
C HIS A 232 -8.39 15.75 20.37
N THR A 233 -7.90 16.78 19.68
CA THR A 233 -8.47 17.20 18.40
C THR A 233 -8.36 16.04 17.41
N THR A 234 -9.49 15.69 16.77
CA THR A 234 -9.54 14.60 15.80
C THR A 234 -8.86 15.03 14.51
N GLN A 235 -7.54 15.09 14.51
CA GLN A 235 -6.78 15.22 13.28
C GLN A 235 -6.96 13.94 12.49
N ASN A 236 -7.57 14.07 11.32
CA ASN A 236 -7.79 12.97 10.40
C ASN A 236 -7.19 13.37 9.06
N ILE A 237 -5.98 12.88 8.80
CA ILE A 237 -5.36 13.02 7.50
C ILE A 237 -6.15 12.16 6.52
N GLN A 238 -6.69 12.78 5.47
CA GLN A 238 -7.33 12.04 4.40
C GLN A 238 -6.30 11.23 3.62
N PRO A 239 -6.65 10.02 3.14
CA PRO A 239 -5.82 9.30 2.18
C PRO A 239 -5.50 10.22 0.99
N GLU A 240 -4.23 10.29 0.59
CA GLU A 240 -3.83 11.05 -0.60
C GLU A 240 -4.38 10.43 -1.89
N VAL A 241 -4.50 9.10 -1.92
CA VAL A 241 -5.18 8.34 -2.96
C VAL A 241 -6.31 7.55 -2.32
N SER A 242 -7.50 7.65 -2.90
CA SER A 242 -8.66 6.87 -2.46
C SER A 242 -8.46 5.39 -2.79
N ILE A 243 -8.85 4.53 -1.85
CA ILE A 243 -8.99 3.11 -2.11
C ILE A 243 -10.32 2.88 -2.82
N GLU A 244 -10.26 2.25 -3.99
CA GLU A 244 -11.41 1.99 -4.84
C GLU A 244 -11.68 0.48 -4.97
N PRO A 245 -12.95 0.04 -4.90
CA PRO A 245 -13.31 -1.33 -5.19
C PRO A 245 -13.22 -1.58 -6.71
N VAL A 246 -12.39 -2.54 -7.12
CA VAL A 246 -12.23 -2.92 -8.53
C VAL A 246 -12.51 -4.40 -8.74
N VAL A 247 -12.91 -4.76 -9.96
CA VAL A 247 -12.99 -6.15 -10.41
C VAL A 247 -12.07 -6.32 -11.61
N LEU A 248 -10.95 -7.01 -11.42
CA LEU A 248 -10.03 -7.39 -12.49
C LEU A 248 -10.59 -8.60 -13.23
N THR A 249 -11.09 -8.37 -14.44
CA THR A 249 -11.65 -9.40 -15.33
C THR A 249 -10.61 -9.87 -16.37
N GLY A 250 -10.92 -10.94 -17.09
CA GLY A 250 -10.10 -11.46 -18.18
C GLY A 250 -8.97 -12.38 -17.71
N LYS A 251 -7.93 -12.53 -18.55
CA LYS A 251 -6.85 -13.49 -18.33
C LYS A 251 -5.62 -12.84 -17.69
N ARG A 252 -5.08 -13.49 -16.65
CA ARG A 252 -3.76 -13.17 -16.11
C ARG A 252 -2.68 -13.70 -17.06
N ILE A 253 -1.83 -12.80 -17.54
CA ILE A 253 -0.81 -13.06 -18.58
C ILE A 253 0.56 -13.31 -17.98
N LEU A 254 0.91 -12.57 -16.93
CA LEU A 254 2.24 -12.60 -16.33
C LEU A 254 2.12 -12.45 -14.82
N ILE A 255 3.00 -13.15 -14.10
CA ILE A 255 3.22 -12.99 -12.67
C ILE A 255 4.72 -12.85 -12.46
N MET A 256 5.12 -11.80 -11.76
CA MET A 256 6.50 -11.59 -11.34
C MET A 256 6.51 -11.36 -9.84
N LYS A 257 7.49 -11.93 -9.15
CA LYS A 257 7.71 -11.72 -7.73
C LYS A 257 9.15 -11.29 -7.49
N SER A 258 9.36 -10.29 -6.64
CA SER A 258 10.70 -9.90 -6.22
C SER A 258 11.31 -10.99 -5.35
N HIS A 259 12.61 -11.24 -5.51
CA HIS A 259 13.36 -12.07 -4.56
C HIS A 259 13.63 -11.32 -3.24
N SER A 260 13.86 -10.01 -3.36
CA SER A 260 14.02 -9.07 -2.26
C SER A 260 13.82 -7.66 -2.81
N LEU A 261 13.22 -6.78 -2.01
CA LEU A 261 13.11 -5.35 -2.33
C LEU A 261 14.22 -4.50 -1.70
N GLU A 262 15.20 -5.07 -1.00
CA GLU A 262 16.19 -4.31 -0.23
C GLU A 262 16.98 -3.27 -1.06
N SER A 263 17.26 -3.59 -2.33
CA SER A 263 17.96 -2.72 -3.29
C SER A 263 17.04 -2.04 -4.30
N ALA A 264 15.72 -2.24 -4.19
CA ALA A 264 14.75 -1.69 -5.12
C ALA A 264 14.47 -0.20 -4.84
N GLN A 265 14.07 0.53 -5.88
CA GLN A 265 13.78 1.97 -5.80
C GLN A 265 12.63 2.28 -4.82
N VAL A 266 11.68 1.35 -4.72
CA VAL A 266 10.59 1.38 -3.74
C VAL A 266 11.12 1.53 -2.31
N THR A 267 12.19 0.81 -1.97
CA THR A 267 12.77 0.77 -0.63
C THR A 267 13.69 1.96 -0.38
N SER A 268 14.48 2.38 -1.37
CA SER A 268 15.28 3.59 -1.25
C SER A 268 14.40 4.83 -1.01
N GLY A 269 13.24 4.91 -1.67
CA GLY A 269 12.28 5.98 -1.44
C GLY A 269 11.75 6.04 -0.01
N VAL A 270 11.50 4.88 0.63
CA VAL A 270 11.12 4.82 2.05
C VAL A 270 12.26 5.27 2.95
N TYR A 271 13.49 4.82 2.67
CA TYR A 271 14.67 5.20 3.47
C TYR A 271 15.01 6.69 3.36
N GLU A 272 14.73 7.31 2.21
CA GLU A 272 14.82 8.76 2.09
C GLU A 272 13.82 9.47 3.00
N LEU A 273 12.58 8.97 3.13
CA LEU A 273 11.56 9.60 3.98
C LEU A 273 11.84 9.41 5.47
N PHE A 274 12.15 8.19 5.89
CA PHE A 274 12.12 7.77 7.30
C PHE A 274 13.44 7.20 7.83
N GLY A 275 14.50 7.21 7.02
CA GLY A 275 15.76 6.56 7.35
C GLY A 275 15.71 5.04 7.14
N LYS A 276 16.90 4.41 7.11
CA LYS A 276 17.02 2.96 6.98
C LYS A 276 16.79 2.28 8.32
N ASN A 277 15.89 1.30 8.36
CA ASN A 277 15.61 0.52 9.57
C ASN A 277 15.92 -0.96 9.32
N LYS A 278 17.18 -1.37 9.51
CA LYS A 278 17.64 -2.73 9.18
C LYS A 278 17.14 -3.80 10.13
N ASN A 279 16.88 -3.45 11.39
CA ASN A 279 16.26 -4.37 12.32
C ASN A 279 14.93 -3.80 12.76
N HIS A 280 13.94 -4.69 12.85
CA HIS A 280 12.71 -4.41 13.55
C HIS A 280 13.07 -4.06 14.99
N PHE A 281 13.07 -2.76 15.33
CA PHE A 281 13.14 -2.34 16.72
C PHE A 281 11.88 -2.87 17.39
N GLN A 282 12.01 -4.01 18.05
CA GLN A 282 11.07 -4.44 19.06
C GLN A 282 11.38 -3.55 20.25
N PHE A 283 10.47 -2.62 20.55
CA PHE A 283 10.52 -1.96 21.84
C PHE A 283 10.42 -3.06 22.89
N SER A 284 11.40 -3.10 23.79
CA SER A 284 11.57 -4.16 24.79
C SER A 284 10.32 -4.38 25.62
N GLU A 285 9.41 -3.42 25.70
CA GLU A 285 8.20 -3.49 26.52
C GLU A 285 6.89 -3.47 25.71
N TYR A 286 6.90 -3.21 24.40
CA TYR A 286 5.66 -3.08 23.62
C TYR A 286 4.99 -4.40 23.27
N HIS A 287 5.74 -5.51 23.35
CA HIS A 287 5.13 -6.83 23.32
C HIS A 287 4.10 -6.99 24.45
N GLN A 288 4.26 -6.28 25.57
CA GLN A 288 3.31 -6.25 26.69
C GLN A 288 2.04 -5.45 26.36
N LEU A 289 2.12 -4.51 25.41
CA LEU A 289 0.98 -3.77 24.85
C LEU A 289 0.29 -4.52 23.69
N GLY A 290 0.82 -5.68 23.28
CA GLY A 290 0.30 -6.44 22.13
C GLY A 290 0.44 -5.74 20.78
N LEU A 291 1.25 -4.67 20.70
CA LEU A 291 1.47 -3.93 19.46
C LEU A 291 2.44 -4.66 18.55
N LYS A 292 2.09 -4.75 17.27
CA LYS A 292 2.96 -5.32 16.23
C LYS A 292 3.74 -4.21 15.50
N PRO A 293 4.98 -4.47 15.05
CA PRO A 293 5.79 -3.47 14.32
C PRO A 293 5.08 -2.75 13.19
N GLU A 294 4.20 -3.44 12.46
CA GLU A 294 3.45 -2.90 11.31
C GLU A 294 2.53 -1.73 11.68
N GLN A 295 2.19 -1.60 12.97
CA GLN A 295 1.29 -0.57 13.51
C GLN A 295 2.01 0.74 13.86
N TYR A 296 3.34 0.71 14.07
CA TYR A 296 4.09 1.87 14.56
C TYR A 296 5.36 2.19 13.75
N MET A 297 5.76 1.32 12.81
CA MET A 297 6.89 1.54 11.92
C MET A 297 6.44 2.03 10.53
N PRO A 298 7.31 2.80 9.84
CA PRO A 298 7.15 3.09 8.42
C PRO A 298 6.99 1.82 7.62
N ASP A 299 6.31 1.94 6.48
CA ASP A 299 6.12 0.80 5.60
C ASP A 299 7.44 0.34 5.01
N TYR A 300 7.89 -0.84 5.45
CA TYR A 300 9.00 -1.55 4.86
C TYR A 300 8.45 -2.72 4.04
N TRP A 301 8.58 -2.62 2.72
CA TRP A 301 8.15 -3.66 1.81
C TRP A 301 9.26 -4.68 1.65
N LYS A 302 8.98 -5.93 1.99
CA LYS A 302 9.91 -7.05 1.85
C LYS A 302 9.81 -7.67 0.47
N ASP A 303 8.57 -7.92 0.04
CA ASP A 303 8.24 -8.56 -1.23
C ASP A 303 7.28 -7.69 -2.04
N ALA A 304 7.48 -7.67 -3.36
CA ALA A 304 6.53 -7.19 -4.36
C ALA A 304 6.08 -8.35 -5.23
N ARG A 305 4.79 -8.39 -5.56
CA ARG A 305 4.21 -9.23 -6.60
C ARG A 305 3.53 -8.34 -7.62
N CYS A 306 3.88 -8.51 -8.90
CA CYS A 306 3.24 -7.83 -10.01
C CYS A 306 2.54 -8.85 -10.90
N GLU A 307 1.27 -8.60 -11.21
CA GLU A 307 0.45 -9.40 -12.10
C GLU A 307 -0.03 -8.54 -13.28
N LEU A 308 0.11 -9.04 -14.50
CA LEU A 308 -0.42 -8.41 -15.71
C LEU A 308 -1.72 -9.11 -16.12
N TYR A 309 -2.78 -8.36 -16.32
CA TYR A 309 -4.07 -8.85 -16.79
C TYR A 309 -4.39 -8.31 -18.19
N LEU A 310 -4.86 -9.16 -19.08
CA LEU A 310 -5.59 -8.77 -20.29
C LEU A 310 -7.08 -8.90 -19.99
N SER A 311 -7.73 -7.76 -19.81
CA SER A 311 -9.17 -7.71 -19.54
C SER A 311 -10.00 -8.10 -20.75
N ASP A 312 -11.27 -8.45 -20.53
CA ASP A 312 -12.21 -8.82 -21.59
C ASP A 312 -12.49 -7.68 -22.59
N ASN A 313 -12.21 -6.44 -22.18
CA ASN A 313 -12.26 -5.26 -23.04
C ASN A 313 -10.95 -5.05 -23.84
N MET A 314 -10.06 -6.04 -23.86
CA MET A 314 -8.77 -6.02 -24.55
C MET A 314 -7.79 -4.96 -24.05
N ASN A 315 -7.97 -4.49 -22.82
CA ASN A 315 -7.06 -3.57 -22.14
C ASN A 315 -6.14 -4.33 -21.18
N TYR A 316 -4.89 -3.91 -21.12
CA TYR A 316 -3.93 -4.41 -20.15
C TYR A 316 -4.01 -3.64 -18.84
N HIS A 317 -3.88 -4.33 -17.71
CA HIS A 317 -3.83 -3.73 -16.38
C HIS A 317 -2.72 -4.38 -15.56
N PHE A 318 -1.99 -3.59 -14.77
CA PHE A 318 -1.12 -4.14 -13.74
C PHE A 318 -1.84 -4.17 -12.41
N MET A 319 -1.64 -5.24 -11.66
CA MET A 319 -1.96 -5.30 -10.24
C MET A 319 -0.65 -5.56 -9.49
N ILE A 320 -0.30 -4.68 -8.58
CA ILE A 320 0.93 -4.73 -7.79
C ILE A 320 0.54 -4.86 -6.32
N GLN A 321 1.09 -5.87 -5.65
CA GLN A 321 1.00 -6.06 -4.21
C GLN A 321 2.37 -5.82 -3.59
N LEU A 322 2.43 -4.95 -2.59
CA LEU A 322 3.58 -4.79 -1.72
C LEU A 322 3.25 -5.34 -0.34
N SER A 323 4.09 -6.23 0.17
CA SER A 323 3.90 -6.85 1.48
C SER A 323 5.14 -6.72 2.35
N GLN A 324 4.92 -6.55 3.65
CA GLN A 324 5.97 -6.63 4.66
C GLN A 324 6.33 -8.09 4.98
N LYS A 325 5.43 -9.02 4.64
CA LYS A 325 5.61 -10.46 4.81
C LYS A 325 6.07 -11.07 3.49
N SER A 326 6.65 -12.26 3.56
CA SER A 326 6.94 -12.95 2.33
C SER A 326 5.64 -13.40 1.67
N ILE A 327 5.47 -13.08 0.40
CA ILE A 327 4.29 -13.47 -0.37
C ILE A 327 4.47 -14.94 -0.73
N MET A 328 3.74 -15.85 -0.07
CA MET A 328 3.88 -17.29 -0.35
C MET A 328 3.47 -17.62 -1.79
N GLU A 329 4.35 -18.36 -2.49
CA GLU A 329 4.03 -19.01 -3.76
C GLU A 329 3.37 -20.35 -3.47
N TRP A 330 2.07 -20.46 -3.70
CA TRP A 330 1.48 -21.78 -3.86
C TRP A 330 1.81 -22.24 -5.28
N ALA A 331 2.97 -22.89 -5.42
CA ALA A 331 3.48 -23.42 -6.68
C ALA A 331 2.82 -24.77 -7.01
N SER A 332 2.12 -24.85 -8.14
CA SER A 332 2.13 -25.95 -9.12
C SER A 332 1.01 -25.70 -10.13
N ILE A 333 1.41 -25.60 -11.40
CA ILE A 333 0.54 -25.73 -12.55
C ILE A 333 0.29 -27.24 -12.69
N ASP A 334 -0.48 -27.82 -11.76
CA ASP A 334 -1.07 -29.13 -12.00
C ASP A 334 -2.47 -28.89 -12.56
N GLU A 335 -2.60 -29.27 -13.82
CA GLU A 335 -3.85 -29.34 -14.57
C GLU A 335 -4.87 -30.18 -13.79
N ASP A 336 -6.15 -29.83 -13.92
CA ASP A 336 -7.30 -30.50 -13.31
C ASP A 336 -7.57 -30.25 -11.82
N SER A 337 -8.10 -29.07 -11.52
CA SER A 337 -9.37 -29.00 -10.77
C SER A 337 -9.98 -27.61 -10.85
N LEU A 338 -11.31 -27.57 -10.94
CA LEU A 338 -12.17 -26.39 -10.94
C LEU A 338 -11.85 -25.42 -9.79
N SER A 339 -10.93 -24.47 -9.99
CA SER A 339 -10.99 -23.12 -9.42
C SER A 339 -9.85 -22.26 -9.95
N GLU A 340 -10.11 -21.44 -10.98
CA GLU A 340 -9.27 -20.26 -11.30
C GLU A 340 -9.12 -19.30 -10.09
N GLN A 341 -9.90 -19.52 -9.01
CA GLN A 341 -9.89 -18.78 -7.75
C GLN A 341 -8.83 -19.19 -6.72
N LYS A 342 -8.06 -20.28 -6.92
CA LYS A 342 -7.09 -20.76 -5.92
C LYS A 342 -5.71 -20.10 -5.97
N TYR A 343 -5.44 -19.24 -6.95
CA TYR A 343 -4.08 -18.77 -7.24
C TYR A 343 -3.87 -17.27 -6.98
N PHE A 344 -4.74 -16.67 -6.18
CA PHE A 344 -4.52 -15.33 -5.66
C PHE A 344 -3.74 -15.47 -4.36
N GLY A 345 -2.42 -15.30 -4.42
CA GLY A 345 -1.58 -15.20 -3.23
C GLY A 345 -2.22 -14.30 -2.18
N ASP A 346 -2.12 -14.72 -0.92
CA ASP A 346 -2.80 -14.09 0.21
C ASP A 346 -2.51 -12.58 0.28
N ILE A 347 -3.54 -11.79 0.52
CA ILE A 347 -3.44 -10.35 0.70
C ILE A 347 -3.61 -10.07 2.18
N GLY A 348 -2.53 -9.63 2.80
CA GLY A 348 -2.56 -9.20 4.18
C GLY A 348 -3.32 -7.88 4.34
N PRO A 349 -3.94 -7.63 5.51
CA PRO A 349 -4.63 -6.37 5.79
C PRO A 349 -3.71 -5.13 5.78
N ASP A 350 -2.40 -5.33 5.89
CA ASP A 350 -1.40 -4.26 5.89
C ASP A 350 -0.69 -4.07 4.54
N ASP A 351 -0.99 -4.95 3.57
CA ASP A 351 -0.43 -4.91 2.23
C ASP A 351 -0.93 -3.67 1.48
N ARG A 352 -0.11 -3.19 0.56
CA ARG A 352 -0.51 -2.12 -0.36
C ARG A 352 -0.82 -2.72 -1.71
N LEU A 353 -2.07 -2.57 -2.14
CA LEU A 353 -2.54 -3.00 -3.45
C LEU A 353 -2.70 -1.81 -4.37
N ILE A 354 -2.09 -1.92 -5.54
CA ILE A 354 -2.05 -0.87 -6.56
C ILE A 354 -2.54 -1.48 -7.86
N VAL A 355 -3.43 -0.79 -8.56
CA VAL A 355 -3.83 -1.14 -9.93
C VAL A 355 -3.50 0.01 -10.86
N ILE A 356 -2.81 -0.30 -11.95
CA ILE A 356 -2.52 0.64 -13.02
C ILE A 356 -3.31 0.20 -14.24
N ARG A 357 -4.34 0.99 -14.59
CA ARG A 357 -5.36 0.58 -15.55
C ARG A 357 -5.01 1.00 -16.98
N ASN A 358 -5.59 0.29 -17.95
CA ASN A 358 -5.62 0.67 -19.37
C ASN A 358 -4.23 0.93 -19.98
N ILE A 359 -3.26 0.07 -19.65
CA ILE A 359 -1.92 0.12 -20.23
C ILE A 359 -2.00 -0.08 -21.74
N SER A 360 -1.39 0.86 -22.46
CA SER A 360 -1.34 0.82 -23.92
C SER A 360 -0.57 -0.40 -24.41
N SER A 361 -1.19 -1.18 -25.30
CA SER A 361 -0.56 -2.35 -25.92
C SER A 361 0.71 -2.01 -26.71
N LEU A 362 0.85 -0.77 -27.19
CA LEU A 362 2.03 -0.28 -27.89
C LEU A 362 3.22 -0.05 -26.95
N ARG A 363 2.95 0.30 -25.69
CA ARG A 363 3.97 0.58 -24.67
C ARG A 363 4.14 -0.55 -23.66
N LEU A 364 3.41 -1.65 -23.82
CA LEU A 364 3.31 -2.72 -22.82
C LEU A 364 4.69 -3.21 -22.35
N TYR A 365 5.61 -3.50 -23.27
CA TYR A 365 6.95 -4.00 -22.90
C TYR A 365 7.78 -2.94 -22.17
N GLU A 366 7.67 -1.67 -22.55
CA GLU A 366 8.35 -0.57 -21.85
C GLU A 366 7.84 -0.48 -20.41
N CYS A 367 6.51 -0.50 -20.23
CA CYS A 367 5.88 -0.46 -18.92
C CYS A 367 6.26 -1.67 -18.04
N ILE A 368 6.34 -2.87 -18.62
CA ILE A 368 6.82 -4.07 -17.91
C ILE A 368 8.26 -3.86 -17.41
N GLU A 369 9.16 -3.37 -18.26
CA GLU A 369 10.55 -3.12 -17.89
C GLU A 369 10.71 -2.00 -16.85
N GLU A 370 9.88 -0.94 -16.91
CA GLU A 370 9.83 0.11 -15.90
C GLU A 370 9.46 -0.44 -14.52
N ILE A 371 8.35 -1.20 -14.43
CA ILE A 371 7.94 -1.87 -13.18
C ILE A 371 9.04 -2.82 -12.69
N ARG A 372 9.64 -3.61 -13.60
CA ARG A 372 10.67 -4.57 -13.22
C ARG A 372 11.88 -3.90 -12.60
N LYS A 373 12.34 -2.79 -13.17
CA LYS A 373 13.45 -2.00 -12.61
C LYS A 373 13.07 -1.37 -11.28
N TRP A 374 11.86 -0.82 -11.17
CA TRP A 374 11.40 -0.15 -9.96
C TRP A 374 11.34 -1.09 -8.74
N PHE A 375 10.82 -2.31 -8.95
CA PHE A 375 10.62 -3.31 -7.90
C PHE A 375 11.69 -4.43 -7.89
N ALA A 376 12.77 -4.30 -8.65
CA ALA A 376 13.81 -5.32 -8.79
C ALA A 376 13.25 -6.74 -9.10
N LEU A 377 12.26 -6.81 -10.00
CA LEU A 377 11.62 -8.06 -10.40
C LEU A 377 12.51 -8.83 -11.41
N PRO A 378 12.42 -10.17 -11.42
CA PRO A 378 13.21 -11.02 -12.30
C PRO A 378 12.98 -10.71 -13.78
N SER A 379 13.97 -11.07 -14.60
CA SER A 379 13.81 -11.00 -16.04
C SER A 379 12.98 -12.13 -16.58
N ASP A 380 12.03 -11.77 -17.44
CA ASP A 380 11.17 -12.72 -18.12
C ASP A 380 11.59 -12.90 -19.59
N SER A 381 11.28 -14.06 -20.15
CA SER A 381 11.50 -14.34 -21.56
C SER A 381 10.50 -13.54 -22.38
N LEU A 382 10.98 -12.53 -23.12
CA LEU A 382 10.15 -11.76 -24.06
C LEU A 382 9.41 -12.68 -25.05
N PHE A 383 9.99 -13.82 -25.38
CA PHE A 383 9.34 -14.81 -26.24
C PHE A 383 8.16 -15.50 -25.55
N GLU A 384 8.31 -15.95 -24.31
CA GLU A 384 7.24 -16.62 -23.54
C GLU A 384 6.11 -15.64 -23.25
N LEU A 385 6.42 -14.41 -22.84
CA LEU A 385 5.42 -13.36 -22.66
C LEU A 385 4.61 -13.11 -23.93
N LYS A 386 5.26 -13.05 -25.09
CA LYS A 386 4.58 -12.92 -26.39
C LYS A 386 3.66 -14.11 -26.68
N GLN A 387 4.07 -15.32 -26.32
CA GLN A 387 3.24 -16.52 -26.46
C GLN A 387 2.01 -16.45 -25.56
N GLU A 388 2.16 -16.06 -24.28
CA GLU A 388 1.03 -15.95 -23.36
C GLU A 388 0.04 -14.85 -23.76
N ILE A 389 0.55 -13.70 -24.23
CA ILE A 389 -0.29 -12.66 -24.83
C ILE A 389 -1.09 -13.23 -26.02
N ALA A 390 -0.43 -13.94 -26.94
CA ALA A 390 -1.08 -14.51 -28.11
C ALA A 390 -2.13 -15.57 -27.73
N LYS A 391 -1.83 -16.47 -26.78
CA LYS A 391 -2.77 -17.48 -26.25
C LYS A 391 -3.99 -16.86 -25.58
N ALA A 392 -3.82 -15.69 -24.97
CA ALA A 392 -4.91 -14.93 -24.39
C ALA A 392 -5.72 -14.13 -25.42
N GLY A 393 -5.31 -14.12 -26.69
CA GLY A 393 -5.95 -13.38 -27.77
C GLY A 393 -5.53 -11.90 -27.85
N GLY A 394 -4.51 -11.50 -27.10
CA GLY A 394 -4.02 -10.12 -27.04
C GLY A 394 -3.18 -9.72 -28.26
N TYR A 395 -3.04 -8.41 -28.45
CA TYR A 395 -2.18 -7.86 -29.49
C TYR A 395 -0.70 -8.05 -29.14
N VAL A 396 0.07 -8.65 -30.05
CA VAL A 396 1.52 -8.79 -29.96
C VAL A 396 2.19 -7.78 -30.91
N PRO A 397 2.84 -6.72 -30.40
CA PRO A 397 3.51 -5.73 -31.23
C PRO A 397 4.54 -6.36 -32.19
N GLY A 398 4.43 -6.00 -33.48
CA GLY A 398 5.33 -6.46 -34.54
C GLY A 398 5.06 -7.87 -35.08
N ALA A 399 4.11 -8.61 -34.52
CA ALA A 399 3.74 -9.92 -35.04
C ALA A 399 2.81 -9.80 -36.26
N ARG A 400 3.01 -10.68 -37.26
CA ARG A 400 2.06 -10.85 -38.37
C ARG A 400 1.02 -11.88 -37.95
N VAL A 401 -0.25 -11.50 -38.01
CA VAL A 401 -1.37 -12.43 -37.83
C VAL A 401 -1.64 -13.08 -39.18
N LEU A 402 -1.47 -14.41 -39.25
CA LEU A 402 -1.90 -15.20 -40.39
C LEU A 402 -3.34 -15.63 -40.12
N LEU A 403 -4.27 -15.19 -40.98
CA LEU A 403 -5.70 -15.48 -40.87
C LEU A 403 -6.09 -16.63 -41.79
#